data_AF-L8X1I6-F1
#
_entry.id   AF-L8X1I6-F1
#
_cell.length_a   1.000
_cell.length_b   1.000
_cell.length_c   1.000
_cell.angle_alpha   90.00
_cell.angle_beta   90.00
_cell.angle_gamma   90.00
#
_symmetry.space_group_name_H-M   'P 1'
#
loop_
_entity.id
_entity.type
_entity.pdbx_description
1 polymer ?
#
loop_
_entity_poly.entity_id
_entity_poly.type
_entity_poly.pdbx_seq_one_letter_code
_entity_poly.pdbx_strand_id
1 'polypeptide(L)'
;MVTSVQFRVSITRGSASSPEEVFKAVDGELSLTLAALQVHPKVYWLWNHRRWCLENIPDGPEGAEKSWKSSIWARELAIVEKMLDRDSRNFHAWNYRRYVLASVPEPDRRSPESELAYTTRKIEQNFSNFSAWHQRTKVFGVLWRDRPELEAAAKSEGEQKASNPGDQSAWLYHRWLIGKVCEGDDAVTVKSEISSIEELVVEVGSDSKWPLQALVHYKSLLASHDSAAKPDLLRECRTLTERLIQIDPMRQQMYQDQRSALDHENHPRNPHNPSLGSERAKLGSGPCHRDNM
;
A
#
# COMPACT_ATOMS: atom_id res chain seq x y z
N MET A 1 9.53 37.72 -61.75
CA MET A 1 10.10 36.39 -61.50
C MET A 1 10.83 36.46 -60.16
N VAL A 2 10.21 35.95 -59.09
CA VAL A 2 10.87 35.85 -57.77
C VAL A 2 11.26 34.39 -57.61
N THR A 3 12.55 34.10 -57.72
CA THR A 3 13.15 32.79 -57.51
C THR A 3 13.10 32.47 -56.02
N SER A 4 12.25 31.52 -55.63
CA SER A 4 12.24 30.96 -54.28
C SER A 4 13.49 30.09 -54.11
N VAL A 5 14.45 30.56 -53.33
CA VAL A 5 15.60 29.76 -52.88
C VAL A 5 15.11 28.87 -51.75
N GLN A 6 14.81 27.60 -52.05
CA GLN A 6 14.60 26.58 -51.03
C GLN A 6 15.94 26.22 -50.40
N PHE A 7 16.22 26.73 -49.20
CA PHE A 7 17.25 26.15 -48.34
C PHE A 7 16.78 24.78 -47.86
N ARG A 8 17.26 23.71 -48.51
CA ARG A 8 17.23 22.37 -47.92
C ARG A 8 18.32 22.30 -46.86
N VAL A 9 17.95 22.48 -45.60
CA VAL A 9 18.77 21.97 -44.48
C VAL A 9 18.62 20.45 -44.50
N SER A 10 19.52 19.78 -45.20
CA SER A 10 19.72 18.34 -45.04
C SER A 10 20.32 18.12 -43.66
N ILE A 11 19.48 17.86 -42.64
CA ILE A 11 19.97 17.27 -41.39
C ILE A 11 20.44 15.88 -41.78
N THR A 12 21.75 15.73 -42.00
CA THR A 12 22.38 14.41 -42.00
C THR A 12 22.13 13.83 -40.61
N ARG A 13 21.15 12.94 -40.49
CA ARG A 13 21.07 12.04 -39.33
C ARG A 13 22.45 11.38 -39.25
N GLY A 14 23.18 11.64 -38.17
CA GLY A 14 24.37 10.84 -37.87
C GLY A 14 24.00 9.35 -37.93
N SER A 15 24.97 8.49 -38.25
CA SER A 15 24.75 7.04 -38.20
C SER A 15 24.07 6.68 -36.88
N ALA A 16 23.02 5.85 -36.94
CA ALA A 16 22.37 5.37 -35.73
C ALA A 16 23.42 4.68 -34.83
N SER A 17 23.48 5.04 -33.56
CA SER A 17 24.39 4.41 -32.59
C SER A 17 24.15 2.91 -32.54
N SER A 18 25.21 2.13 -32.37
CA SER A 18 25.07 0.67 -32.21
C SER A 18 24.39 0.33 -30.87
N PRO A 19 23.75 -0.85 -30.74
CA PRO A 19 23.20 -1.31 -29.46
C PRO A 19 24.23 -1.30 -28.32
N GLU A 20 25.49 -1.63 -28.59
CA GLU A 20 26.59 -1.59 -27.62
C GLU A 20 26.90 -0.15 -27.16
N GLU A 21 26.92 0.80 -28.09
CA GLU A 21 27.14 2.22 -27.77
C GLU A 21 26.01 2.77 -26.92
N VAL A 22 24.75 2.45 -27.25
CA VAL A 22 23.57 2.81 -26.47
C VAL A 22 23.63 2.19 -25.08
N PHE A 23 23.92 0.90 -24.98
CA PHE A 23 24.04 0.20 -23.70
C PHE A 23 25.09 0.85 -22.81
N LYS A 24 26.29 1.13 -23.36
CA LYS A 24 27.38 1.76 -22.61
C LYS A 24 27.00 3.15 -22.10
N ALA A 25 26.32 3.96 -22.91
CA ALA A 25 25.86 5.28 -22.50
C ALA A 25 24.82 5.18 -21.37
N VAL A 26 23.81 4.32 -21.53
CA VAL A 26 22.75 4.10 -20.53
C VAL A 26 23.32 3.54 -19.22
N ASP A 27 24.25 2.58 -19.28
CA ASP A 27 24.91 2.03 -18.09
C ASP A 27 25.77 3.07 -17.36
N GLY A 28 26.41 3.98 -18.11
CA GLY A 28 27.09 5.15 -17.58
C GLY A 28 26.15 6.10 -16.84
N GLU A 29 24.98 6.40 -17.41
CA GLU A 29 23.94 7.23 -16.77
C GLU A 29 23.37 6.56 -15.51
N LEU A 30 23.21 5.24 -15.50
CA LEU A 30 22.83 4.48 -14.30
C LEU A 30 23.91 4.57 -13.21
N SER A 31 25.18 4.58 -13.58
CA SER A 31 26.27 4.76 -12.62
C SER A 31 26.29 6.18 -12.05
N LEU A 32 26.12 7.20 -12.90
CA LEU A 32 26.04 8.61 -12.50
C LEU A 32 24.87 8.87 -11.56
N THR A 33 23.67 8.41 -11.93
CA THR A 33 22.47 8.60 -11.11
C THR A 33 22.56 7.85 -9.78
N LEU A 34 23.24 6.71 -9.72
CA LEU A 34 23.47 6.00 -8.47
C LEU A 34 24.33 6.83 -7.51
N ALA A 35 25.44 7.41 -8.00
CA ALA A 35 26.29 8.29 -7.21
C ALA A 35 25.50 9.50 -6.67
N ALA A 36 24.66 10.11 -7.52
CA ALA A 36 23.79 11.22 -7.10
C ALA A 36 22.75 10.78 -6.05
N LEU A 37 22.12 9.61 -6.20
CA LEU A 37 21.14 9.07 -5.26
C LEU A 37 21.73 8.73 -3.89
N GLN A 38 23.02 8.39 -3.81
CA GLN A 38 23.70 8.17 -2.53
C GLN A 38 23.76 9.45 -1.67
N VAL A 39 23.74 10.62 -2.30
CA VAL A 39 23.75 11.93 -1.62
C VAL A 39 22.35 12.53 -1.55
N HIS A 40 21.55 12.38 -2.60
CA HIS A 40 20.23 13.01 -2.75
C HIS A 40 19.13 11.97 -3.05
N PRO A 41 18.82 11.05 -2.12
CA PRO A 41 17.95 9.89 -2.37
C PRO A 41 16.45 10.22 -2.52
N LYS A 42 16.06 11.49 -2.36
CA LYS A 42 14.66 11.97 -2.35
C LYS A 42 14.37 12.98 -3.46
N VAL A 43 15.13 12.92 -4.56
CA VAL A 43 14.93 13.77 -5.73
C VAL A 43 14.17 13.00 -6.81
N TYR A 44 12.95 13.44 -7.11
CA TYR A 44 12.08 12.82 -8.12
C TYR A 44 12.78 12.60 -9.47
N TRP A 45 13.50 13.60 -9.95
CA TRP A 45 14.13 13.57 -11.27
C TRP A 45 15.23 12.53 -11.40
N LEU A 46 15.96 12.22 -10.33
CA LEU A 46 16.97 11.15 -10.35
C LEU A 46 16.32 9.78 -10.54
N TRP A 47 15.27 9.49 -9.79
CA TRP A 47 14.51 8.24 -9.94
C TRP A 47 13.80 8.16 -11.29
N ASN A 48 13.30 9.29 -11.80
CA ASN A 48 12.64 9.33 -13.10
C ASN A 48 13.63 9.09 -14.25
N HIS A 49 14.78 9.77 -14.23
CA HIS A 49 15.83 9.58 -15.23
C HIS A 49 16.35 8.14 -15.21
N ARG A 50 16.47 7.55 -14.00
CA ARG A 50 16.83 6.14 -13.86
C ARG A 50 15.82 5.23 -14.56
N ARG A 51 14.51 5.41 -14.37
CA ARG A 51 13.46 4.67 -15.11
C ARG A 51 13.53 4.89 -16.62
N TRP A 52 13.82 6.10 -17.07
CA TRP A 52 14.02 6.35 -18.50
C TRP A 52 15.21 5.56 -19.05
N CYS A 53 16.34 5.54 -18.33
CA CYS A 53 17.49 4.71 -18.69
C CYS A 53 17.07 3.24 -18.80
N LEU A 54 16.21 2.79 -17.90
CA LEU A 54 15.75 1.41 -17.85
C LEU A 54 14.96 0.98 -19.10
N GLU A 55 14.10 1.87 -19.57
CA GLU A 55 13.25 1.68 -20.75
C GLU A 55 14.05 1.68 -22.06
N ASN A 56 15.25 2.27 -22.05
CA ASN A 56 16.10 2.44 -23.23
C ASN A 56 17.27 1.43 -23.30
N ILE A 57 17.28 0.41 -22.43
CA ILE A 57 18.27 -0.66 -22.52
C ILE A 57 17.99 -1.51 -23.77
N PRO A 58 18.96 -1.72 -24.67
CA PRO A 58 18.79 -2.62 -25.82
C PRO A 58 18.77 -4.09 -25.37
N ASP A 59 18.16 -4.97 -26.18
CA ASP A 59 18.01 -6.40 -25.84
C ASP A 59 19.35 -7.15 -25.75
N GLY A 60 20.40 -6.62 -26.40
CA GLY A 60 21.73 -7.20 -26.47
C GLY A 60 21.94 -8.09 -27.69
N PRO A 61 23.14 -8.66 -27.86
CA PRO A 61 23.44 -9.56 -28.97
C PRO A 61 22.61 -10.86 -28.86
N GLU A 62 22.12 -11.34 -30.00
CA GLU A 62 21.39 -12.60 -30.08
C GLU A 62 22.24 -13.78 -29.57
N GLY A 63 21.64 -14.69 -28.80
CA GLY A 63 22.29 -15.91 -28.32
C GLY A 63 23.10 -15.78 -27.02
N ALA A 64 23.08 -14.61 -26.36
CA ALA A 64 23.65 -14.48 -25.02
C ALA A 64 22.85 -15.28 -23.98
N GLU A 65 23.55 -15.97 -23.06
CA GLU A 65 22.93 -16.73 -21.98
C GLU A 65 22.03 -15.86 -21.07
N LYS A 66 22.40 -14.58 -20.90
CA LYS A 66 21.62 -13.58 -20.16
C LYS A 66 21.59 -12.26 -20.90
N SER A 67 20.39 -11.72 -21.14
CA SER A 67 20.23 -10.43 -21.81
C SER A 67 20.80 -9.29 -20.96
N TRP A 68 21.23 -8.21 -21.62
CA TRP A 68 21.67 -7.00 -20.94
C TRP A 68 20.58 -6.45 -20.01
N LYS A 69 19.31 -6.45 -20.46
CA LYS A 69 18.16 -6.07 -19.64
C LYS A 69 18.05 -6.87 -18.34
N SER A 70 18.18 -8.19 -18.42
CA SER A 70 18.08 -9.07 -17.25
C SER A 70 19.20 -8.79 -16.23
N SER A 71 20.44 -8.63 -16.70
CA SER A 71 21.58 -8.27 -15.82
C SER A 71 21.36 -6.94 -15.11
N ILE A 72 20.89 -5.92 -15.85
CA ILE A 72 20.64 -4.59 -15.28
C ILE A 72 19.47 -4.65 -14.30
N TRP A 73 18.37 -5.35 -14.58
CA TRP A 73 17.27 -5.49 -13.59
C TRP A 73 17.65 -6.16 -12.29
N ALA A 74 18.45 -7.22 -12.37
CA ALA A 74 18.96 -7.86 -11.16
C ALA A 74 19.79 -6.86 -10.33
N ARG A 75 20.64 -6.07 -10.98
CA ARG A 75 21.44 -5.02 -10.33
C ARG A 75 20.58 -3.92 -9.72
N GLU A 76 19.56 -3.45 -10.44
CA GLU A 76 18.63 -2.43 -9.95
C GLU A 76 17.83 -2.87 -8.74
N LEU A 77 17.41 -4.13 -8.72
CA LEU A 77 16.73 -4.72 -7.57
C LEU A 77 17.64 -4.79 -6.35
N ALA A 78 18.91 -5.15 -6.53
CA ALA A 78 19.90 -5.13 -5.45
C ALA A 78 20.19 -3.71 -4.95
N ILE A 79 20.23 -2.72 -5.84
CA ILE A 79 20.44 -1.31 -5.49
C ILE A 79 19.27 -0.79 -4.66
N VAL A 80 18.03 -1.02 -5.10
CA VAL A 80 16.87 -0.52 -4.35
C VAL A 80 16.74 -1.19 -2.98
N GLU A 81 17.16 -2.46 -2.85
CA GLU A 81 17.25 -3.14 -1.55
C GLU A 81 18.24 -2.45 -0.61
N LYS A 82 19.47 -2.16 -1.07
CA LYS A 82 20.46 -1.41 -0.28
C LYS A 82 19.98 -0.01 0.09
N MET A 83 19.26 0.66 -0.81
CA MET A 83 18.67 1.98 -0.53
C MET A 83 17.60 1.89 0.57
N LEU A 84 16.79 0.82 0.57
CA LEU A 84 15.79 0.54 1.61
C LEU A 84 16.39 -0.05 2.89
N ASP A 85 17.61 -0.57 2.87
CA ASP A 85 18.37 -0.89 4.09
C ASP A 85 18.85 0.40 4.78
N ARG A 86 19.23 1.41 4.00
CA ARG A 86 19.68 2.72 4.52
C ARG A 86 18.54 3.63 4.99
N ASP A 87 17.45 3.71 4.23
CA ASP A 87 16.22 4.43 4.62
C ASP A 87 15.01 3.57 4.28
N SER A 88 14.56 2.79 5.27
CA SER A 88 13.47 1.83 5.12
C SER A 88 12.11 2.46 4.82
N ARG A 89 11.99 3.79 4.97
CA ARG A 89 10.77 4.56 4.71
C ARG A 89 10.91 5.47 3.48
N ASN A 90 11.95 5.30 2.66
CA ASN A 90 12.11 6.07 1.45
C ASN A 90 11.00 5.72 0.43
N PHE A 91 10.03 6.62 0.30
CA PHE A 91 8.90 6.47 -0.61
C PHE A 91 9.30 6.28 -2.08
N HIS A 92 10.34 6.99 -2.54
CA HIS A 92 10.82 6.87 -3.92
C HIS A 92 11.44 5.50 -4.18
N ALA A 93 12.23 4.98 -3.23
CA ALA A 93 12.81 3.66 -3.33
C ALA A 93 11.73 2.57 -3.35
N TRP A 94 10.70 2.66 -2.50
CA TRP A 94 9.56 1.73 -2.56
C TRP A 94 8.77 1.82 -3.87
N ASN A 95 8.59 3.03 -4.41
CA ASN A 95 7.96 3.22 -5.72
C ASN A 95 8.80 2.59 -6.84
N TYR A 96 10.10 2.89 -6.86
CA TYR A 96 11.04 2.33 -7.82
C TYR A 96 11.14 0.80 -7.72
N ARG A 97 11.10 0.24 -6.51
CA ARG A 97 11.05 -1.21 -6.31
C ARG A 97 9.84 -1.84 -6.99
N ARG A 98 8.65 -1.26 -6.82
CA ARG A 98 7.43 -1.75 -7.50
C ARG A 98 7.56 -1.69 -9.02
N TYR A 99 8.14 -0.61 -9.54
CA TYR A 99 8.43 -0.49 -10.96
C TYR A 99 9.37 -1.61 -11.43
N VAL A 100 10.51 -1.79 -10.77
CA VAL A 100 11.48 -2.85 -11.12
C VAL A 100 10.82 -4.21 -11.08
N LEU A 101 10.13 -4.57 -9.99
CA LEU A 101 9.44 -5.87 -9.84
C LEU A 101 8.41 -6.13 -10.96
N ALA A 102 7.69 -5.10 -11.40
CA ALA A 102 6.73 -5.21 -12.49
C ALA A 102 7.40 -5.32 -13.88
N SER A 103 8.58 -4.73 -14.05
CA SER A 103 9.28 -4.61 -15.33
C SER A 103 10.35 -5.68 -15.58
N VAL A 104 10.74 -6.48 -14.57
CA VAL A 104 11.68 -7.60 -14.76
C VAL A 104 11.07 -8.62 -15.75
N PRO A 105 11.81 -9.01 -16.81
CA PRO A 105 11.37 -10.00 -17.78
C PRO A 105 11.43 -11.41 -17.16
N GLU A 106 10.62 -12.30 -17.72
CA GLU A 106 10.73 -13.73 -17.42
C GLU A 106 12.09 -14.28 -17.91
N PRO A 107 12.70 -15.25 -17.20
CA PRO A 107 12.22 -15.92 -15.98
C PRO A 107 12.70 -15.25 -14.67
N ASP A 108 13.37 -14.10 -14.73
CA ASP A 108 14.00 -13.46 -13.56
C ASP A 108 12.99 -12.76 -12.63
N ARG A 109 11.71 -12.73 -12.99
CA ARG A 109 10.67 -12.08 -12.20
C ARG A 109 10.52 -12.78 -10.85
N ARG A 110 10.55 -11.99 -9.77
CA ARG A 110 10.31 -12.52 -8.42
C ARG A 110 8.85 -12.91 -8.24
N SER A 111 8.61 -14.05 -7.61
CA SER A 111 7.27 -14.46 -7.23
C SER A 111 6.69 -13.52 -6.15
N PRO A 112 5.36 -13.40 -6.05
CA PRO A 112 4.73 -12.66 -4.97
C PRO A 112 5.15 -13.17 -3.57
N GLU A 113 5.36 -14.47 -3.39
CA GLU A 113 5.82 -15.06 -2.13
C GLU A 113 7.22 -14.59 -1.74
N SER A 114 8.12 -14.44 -2.72
CA SER A 114 9.45 -13.87 -2.50
C SER A 114 9.36 -12.43 -2.01
N GLU A 115 8.42 -11.65 -2.55
CA GLU A 115 8.19 -10.28 -2.11
C GLU A 115 7.50 -10.22 -0.74
N LEU A 116 6.57 -11.14 -0.43
CA LEU A 116 6.02 -11.28 0.92
C LEU A 116 7.14 -11.55 1.93
N ALA A 117 8.03 -12.50 1.64
CA ALA A 117 9.19 -12.78 2.49
C ALA A 117 10.11 -11.55 2.65
N TYR A 118 10.29 -10.74 1.61
CA TYR A 118 11.01 -9.47 1.71
C TYR A 118 10.32 -8.47 2.65
N THR A 119 9.00 -8.29 2.52
CA THR A 119 8.24 -7.40 3.40
C THR A 119 8.25 -7.88 4.85
N THR A 120 8.16 -9.20 5.09
CA THR A 120 8.30 -9.81 6.42
C THR A 120 9.62 -9.40 7.07
N ARG A 121 10.75 -9.60 6.38
CA ARG A 121 12.07 -9.18 6.89
C ARG A 121 12.14 -7.68 7.20
N LYS A 122 11.53 -6.85 6.36
CA LYS A 122 11.50 -5.39 6.54
C LYS A 122 10.63 -4.94 7.72
N ILE A 123 9.55 -5.67 8.01
CA ILE A 123 8.69 -5.45 9.18
C ILE A 123 9.40 -5.93 10.45
N GLU A 124 10.05 -7.10 10.42
CA GLU A 124 10.82 -7.62 11.55
C GLU A 124 12.00 -6.72 11.92
N GLN A 125 12.69 -6.14 10.92
CA GLN A 125 13.76 -5.17 11.14
C GLN A 125 13.28 -3.84 11.76
N ASN A 126 12.07 -3.42 11.40
CA ASN A 126 11.45 -2.20 11.92
C ASN A 126 9.94 -2.32 11.82
N PHE A 127 9.30 -2.67 12.94
CA PHE A 127 7.86 -2.92 12.99
C PHE A 127 7.05 -1.68 12.59
N SER A 128 7.56 -0.47 12.88
CA SER A 128 6.95 0.81 12.50
C SER A 128 7.14 1.18 11.02
N ASN A 129 7.70 0.28 10.19
CA ASN A 129 7.88 0.52 8.77
C ASN A 129 6.57 0.40 7.99
N PHE A 130 5.73 1.44 8.06
CA PHE A 130 4.47 1.52 7.31
C PHE A 130 4.64 1.27 5.80
N SER A 131 5.80 1.59 5.21
CA SER A 131 6.02 1.35 3.79
C SER A 131 6.13 -0.14 3.46
N ALA A 132 6.69 -0.95 4.35
CA ALA A 132 6.75 -2.40 4.19
C ALA A 132 5.35 -3.03 4.36
N TRP A 133 4.59 -2.60 5.37
CA TRP A 133 3.17 -2.98 5.53
C TRP A 133 2.34 -2.63 4.30
N HIS A 134 2.51 -1.41 3.77
CA HIS A 134 1.82 -0.98 2.56
C HIS A 134 2.24 -1.78 1.32
N GLN A 135 3.52 -2.10 1.19
CA GLN A 135 3.97 -2.98 0.11
C GLN A 135 3.30 -4.35 0.22
N ARG A 136 3.20 -4.90 1.44
CA ARG A 136 2.53 -6.18 1.71
C ARG A 136 1.08 -6.18 1.21
N THR A 137 0.32 -5.09 1.45
CA THR A 137 -1.06 -4.97 0.93
C THR A 137 -1.12 -5.00 -0.60
N LYS A 138 -0.10 -4.47 -1.28
CA LYS A 138 -0.04 -4.48 -2.76
C LYS A 138 0.26 -5.87 -3.30
N VAL A 139 1.14 -6.61 -2.64
CA VAL A 139 1.46 -7.99 -3.02
C VAL A 139 0.25 -8.90 -2.83
N PHE A 140 -0.44 -8.78 -1.69
CA PHE A 140 -1.71 -9.49 -1.47
C PHE A 140 -2.78 -9.12 -2.51
N GLY A 141 -2.90 -7.86 -2.89
CA GLY A 141 -3.83 -7.45 -3.95
C GLY A 141 -3.54 -8.05 -5.34
N VAL A 142 -2.31 -8.49 -5.60
CA VAL A 142 -1.99 -9.29 -6.80
C VAL A 142 -2.32 -10.76 -6.55
N LEU A 143 -1.88 -11.31 -5.41
CA LEU A 143 -2.12 -12.70 -5.04
C LEU A 143 -3.60 -13.08 -5.01
N TRP A 144 -4.45 -12.28 -4.37
CA TRP A 144 -5.87 -12.55 -4.23
C TRP A 144 -6.65 -12.37 -5.53
N ARG A 145 -6.10 -11.60 -6.50
CA ARG A 145 -6.69 -11.53 -7.84
C ARG A 145 -6.61 -12.87 -8.55
N ASP A 146 -5.47 -13.55 -8.40
CA ASP A 146 -5.20 -14.81 -9.08
C ASP A 146 -5.64 -16.03 -8.24
N ARG A 147 -5.64 -15.89 -6.91
CA ARG A 147 -5.95 -16.92 -5.90
C ARG A 147 -6.76 -16.35 -4.72
N PRO A 148 -8.07 -16.08 -4.90
CA PRO A 148 -8.93 -15.52 -3.86
C PRO A 148 -9.02 -16.38 -2.59
N GLU A 149 -8.87 -17.69 -2.71
CA GLU A 149 -8.92 -18.64 -1.60
C GLU A 149 -7.82 -18.41 -0.54
N LEU A 150 -6.74 -17.72 -0.89
CA LEU A 150 -5.65 -17.38 0.03
C LEU A 150 -5.97 -16.20 0.95
N GLU A 151 -7.04 -15.46 0.71
CA GLU A 151 -7.43 -14.31 1.53
C GLU A 151 -7.76 -14.72 2.97
N ALA A 152 -8.54 -15.79 3.14
CA ALA A 152 -8.89 -16.29 4.47
C ALA A 152 -7.66 -16.70 5.29
N ALA A 153 -6.67 -17.34 4.65
CA ALA A 153 -5.42 -17.72 5.31
C ALA A 153 -4.62 -16.48 5.75
N ALA A 154 -4.61 -15.42 4.94
CA ALA A 154 -3.90 -14.19 5.26
C ALA A 154 -4.50 -13.45 6.48
N LYS A 155 -5.80 -13.60 6.77
CA LYS A 155 -6.44 -12.98 7.95
C LYS A 155 -5.79 -13.42 9.27
N SER A 156 -5.20 -14.62 9.33
CA SER A 156 -4.41 -15.06 10.49
C SER A 156 -3.17 -14.21 10.76
N GLU A 157 -2.61 -13.52 9.75
CA GLU A 157 -1.52 -12.56 9.94
C GLU A 157 -1.94 -11.35 10.79
N GLY A 158 -3.25 -11.16 10.99
CA GLY A 158 -3.79 -10.15 11.86
C GLY A 158 -3.11 -10.16 13.23
N GLU A 159 -2.77 -11.33 13.78
CA GLU A 159 -2.12 -11.53 15.07
C GLU A 159 -0.87 -10.68 15.32
N GLN A 160 -0.18 -10.23 14.28
CA GLN A 160 1.00 -9.37 14.41
C GLN A 160 0.72 -8.06 15.17
N LYS A 161 -0.53 -7.59 15.25
CA LYS A 161 -0.90 -6.41 16.09
C LYS A 161 -0.51 -6.56 17.56
N ALA A 162 -0.54 -7.79 18.08
CA ALA A 162 -0.27 -8.06 19.49
C ALA A 162 1.23 -7.92 19.83
N SER A 163 2.13 -8.05 18.85
CA SER A 163 3.57 -7.94 19.08
C SER A 163 4.03 -6.52 19.45
N ASN A 164 3.33 -5.49 18.96
CA ASN A 164 3.56 -4.10 19.37
C ASN A 164 2.25 -3.30 19.33
N PRO A 165 1.44 -3.37 20.40
CA PRO A 165 0.11 -2.75 20.46
C PRO A 165 0.14 -1.21 20.41
N GLY A 166 1.31 -0.59 20.62
CA GLY A 166 1.52 0.85 20.49
C GLY A 166 1.78 1.33 19.06
N ASP A 167 2.07 0.42 18.12
CA ASP A 167 2.46 0.78 16.77
C ASP A 167 1.27 0.94 15.83
N GLN A 168 1.12 2.15 15.28
CA GLN A 168 0.04 2.48 14.35
C GLN A 168 -0.01 1.59 13.10
N SER A 169 1.14 1.18 12.57
CA SER A 169 1.23 0.54 11.25
C SER A 169 0.54 -0.80 11.23
N ALA A 170 0.72 -1.60 12.28
CA ALA A 170 0.07 -2.89 12.41
C ALA A 170 -1.45 -2.76 12.54
N TRP A 171 -1.95 -1.77 13.29
CA TRP A 171 -3.39 -1.52 13.41
C TRP A 171 -4.01 -1.03 12.11
N LEU A 172 -3.32 -0.19 11.34
CA LEU A 172 -3.80 0.22 10.01
C LEU A 172 -3.81 -0.95 9.02
N TYR A 173 -2.78 -1.81 9.07
CA TYR A 173 -2.70 -3.02 8.26
C TYR A 173 -3.78 -4.03 8.65
N HIS A 174 -3.97 -4.30 9.94
CA HIS A 174 -5.03 -5.16 10.49
C HIS A 174 -6.41 -4.68 10.06
N ARG A 175 -6.68 -3.37 10.16
CA ARG A 175 -7.93 -2.78 9.67
C ARG A 175 -8.15 -2.98 8.17
N TRP A 176 -7.09 -2.89 7.36
CA TRP A 176 -7.17 -3.19 5.94
C TRP A 176 -7.43 -4.68 5.67
N LEU A 177 -6.75 -5.57 6.41
CA LEU A 177 -6.80 -7.01 6.24
C LEU A 177 -8.15 -7.62 6.62
N ILE A 178 -8.77 -7.13 7.71
CA ILE A 178 -10.10 -7.58 8.14
C ILE A 178 -11.20 -6.98 7.24
N GLY A 179 -10.94 -5.84 6.59
CA GLY A 179 -11.77 -5.31 5.52
C GLY A 179 -13.17 -4.84 5.94
N LYS A 180 -14.04 -4.65 4.93
CA LYS A 180 -15.47 -4.34 5.09
C LYS A 180 -16.24 -5.66 5.16
N VAL A 181 -17.03 -5.85 6.21
CA VAL A 181 -17.96 -6.98 6.33
C VAL A 181 -18.93 -6.92 5.16
N CYS A 182 -18.85 -7.89 4.24
CA CYS A 182 -19.72 -7.93 3.08
C CYS A 182 -20.88 -8.92 3.28
N GLU A 183 -20.68 -10.05 3.96
CA GLU A 183 -21.74 -11.00 4.36
C GLU A 183 -21.16 -12.17 5.21
N GLY A 184 -22.01 -12.81 6.02
CA GLY A 184 -21.78 -14.14 6.62
C GLY A 184 -20.50 -14.31 7.44
N ASP A 185 -19.47 -14.94 6.84
CA ASP A 185 -18.22 -15.36 7.47
C ASP A 185 -17.42 -14.19 8.06
N ASP A 186 -17.56 -13.00 7.48
CA ASP A 186 -16.88 -11.79 7.96
C ASP A 186 -17.35 -11.38 9.36
N ALA A 187 -18.62 -11.62 9.72
CA ALA A 187 -19.13 -11.31 11.05
C ALA A 187 -18.52 -12.22 12.13
N VAL A 188 -18.24 -13.48 11.79
CA VAL A 188 -17.56 -14.42 12.68
C VAL A 188 -16.12 -13.98 12.90
N THR A 189 -15.40 -13.62 11.84
CA THR A 189 -14.04 -13.07 11.95
C THR A 189 -14.04 -11.81 12.81
N VAL A 190 -14.93 -10.85 12.56
CA VAL A 190 -14.99 -9.61 13.36
C VAL A 190 -15.28 -9.90 14.83
N LYS A 191 -16.18 -10.84 15.16
CA LYS A 191 -16.43 -11.25 16.55
C LYS A 191 -15.16 -11.85 17.19
N SER A 192 -14.46 -12.73 16.48
CA SER A 192 -13.19 -13.30 16.94
C SER A 192 -12.12 -12.24 17.17
N GLU A 193 -12.00 -11.27 16.26
CA GLU A 193 -11.04 -10.17 16.40
C GLU A 193 -11.41 -9.22 17.55
N ILE A 194 -12.69 -8.94 17.78
CA ILE A 194 -13.14 -8.17 18.96
C ILE A 194 -12.67 -8.87 20.23
N SER A 195 -12.94 -10.17 20.38
CA SER A 195 -12.51 -10.93 21.56
C SER A 195 -10.99 -10.89 21.74
N SER A 196 -10.21 -11.12 20.67
CA SER A 196 -8.75 -11.07 20.71
C SER A 196 -8.22 -9.68 21.14
N ILE A 197 -8.85 -8.60 20.67
CA ILE A 197 -8.43 -7.24 21.03
C ILE A 197 -8.85 -6.88 22.46
N GLU A 198 -10.00 -7.37 22.95
CA GLU A 198 -10.43 -7.19 24.34
C GLU A 198 -9.45 -7.87 25.32
N GLU A 199 -9.04 -9.10 25.02
CA GLU A 199 -7.98 -9.79 25.77
C GLU A 199 -6.68 -8.98 25.78
N LEU A 200 -6.26 -8.48 24.62
CA LEU A 200 -5.06 -7.63 24.51
C LEU A 200 -5.17 -6.34 25.33
N VAL A 201 -6.34 -5.70 25.39
CA VAL A 201 -6.57 -4.50 26.23
C VAL A 201 -6.45 -4.82 27.71
N VAL A 202 -6.90 -6.01 28.14
CA VAL A 202 -6.75 -6.48 29.53
C VAL A 202 -5.27 -6.72 29.86
N GLU A 203 -4.51 -7.33 28.95
CA GLU A 203 -3.10 -7.65 29.15
C GLU A 203 -2.18 -6.42 29.14
N VAL A 204 -2.32 -5.56 28.13
CA VAL A 204 -1.40 -4.44 27.87
C VAL A 204 -1.81 -3.19 28.66
N GLY A 205 -3.05 -3.16 29.16
CA GLY A 205 -3.64 -2.01 29.80
C GLY A 205 -4.22 -0.99 28.81
N SER A 206 -4.92 0.00 29.37
CA SER A 206 -5.73 0.95 28.61
C SER A 206 -4.99 2.19 28.08
N ASP A 207 -3.66 2.21 28.15
CA ASP A 207 -2.86 3.39 27.83
C ASP A 207 -2.57 3.52 26.33
N SER A 208 -2.62 2.41 25.58
CA SER A 208 -2.56 2.45 24.12
C SER A 208 -3.95 2.75 23.56
N LYS A 209 -4.05 3.83 22.77
CA LYS A 209 -5.29 4.20 22.08
C LYS A 209 -5.67 3.26 20.93
N TRP A 210 -4.70 2.56 20.34
CA TRP A 210 -4.93 1.83 19.09
C TRP A 210 -5.85 0.62 19.25
N PRO A 211 -5.67 -0.25 20.26
CA PRO A 211 -6.64 -1.31 20.55
C PRO A 211 -8.06 -0.75 20.77
N LEU A 212 -8.19 0.35 21.53
CA LEU A 212 -9.50 0.96 21.80
C LEU A 212 -10.14 1.52 20.51
N GLN A 213 -9.36 2.17 19.65
CA GLN A 213 -9.84 2.63 18.33
C GLN A 213 -10.28 1.46 17.44
N ALA A 214 -9.52 0.35 17.47
CA ALA A 214 -9.86 -0.86 16.74
C ALA A 214 -11.18 -1.46 17.25
N LEU A 215 -11.38 -1.56 18.58
CA LEU A 215 -12.64 -2.01 19.17
C LEU A 215 -13.82 -1.14 18.76
N VAL A 216 -13.68 0.20 18.84
CA VAL A 216 -14.77 1.10 18.38
C VAL A 216 -15.09 0.84 16.91
N HIS A 217 -14.07 0.68 16.07
CA HIS A 217 -14.27 0.41 14.65
C HIS A 217 -15.02 -0.92 14.41
N TYR A 218 -14.54 -2.02 15.01
CA TYR A 218 -15.10 -3.35 14.79
C TYR A 218 -16.48 -3.53 15.42
N LYS A 219 -16.71 -2.99 16.61
CA LYS A 219 -18.04 -3.00 17.24
C LYS A 219 -19.05 -2.17 16.47
N SER A 220 -18.64 -1.01 15.92
CA SER A 220 -19.51 -0.22 15.03
C SER A 220 -19.82 -0.97 13.74
N LEU A 221 -18.84 -1.66 13.16
CA LEU A 221 -19.02 -2.47 11.96
C LEU A 221 -19.93 -3.67 12.20
N LEU A 222 -19.81 -4.33 13.36
CA LEU A 222 -20.70 -5.43 13.73
C LEU A 222 -22.12 -4.92 14.00
N ALA A 223 -22.26 -3.75 14.63
CA ALA A 223 -23.55 -3.12 14.92
C ALA A 223 -24.34 -2.75 13.65
N SER A 224 -23.67 -2.51 12.52
CA SER A 224 -24.36 -2.29 11.23
C SER A 224 -24.94 -3.57 10.61
N HIS A 225 -24.55 -4.76 11.10
CA HIS A 225 -24.98 -6.05 10.56
C HIS A 225 -25.78 -6.91 11.55
N ASP A 226 -25.67 -6.65 12.85
CA ASP A 226 -26.37 -7.38 13.92
C ASP A 226 -27.33 -6.43 14.66
N SER A 227 -28.57 -6.33 14.16
CA SER A 227 -29.61 -5.47 14.74
C SER A 227 -29.97 -5.83 16.19
N ALA A 228 -29.78 -7.09 16.58
CA ALA A 228 -30.08 -7.55 17.94
C ALA A 228 -29.00 -7.09 18.93
N ALA A 229 -27.71 -7.21 18.55
CA ALA A 229 -26.59 -6.76 19.38
C ALA A 229 -26.30 -5.24 19.28
N LYS A 230 -26.84 -4.56 18.27
CA LYS A 230 -26.57 -3.14 17.98
C LYS A 230 -26.65 -2.20 19.21
N PRO A 231 -27.70 -2.24 20.07
CA PRO A 231 -27.80 -1.33 21.20
C PRO A 231 -26.63 -1.47 22.18
N ASP A 232 -26.22 -2.70 22.48
CA ASP A 232 -25.12 -3.00 23.41
C ASP A 232 -23.76 -2.63 22.81
N LEU A 233 -23.52 -2.99 21.54
CA LEU A 233 -22.30 -2.64 20.83
C LEU A 233 -22.10 -1.11 20.75
N LEU A 234 -23.16 -0.35 20.46
CA LEU A 234 -23.10 1.12 20.43
C LEU A 234 -22.88 1.72 21.82
N ARG A 235 -23.47 1.14 22.87
CA ARG A 235 -23.22 1.55 24.27
C ARG A 235 -21.75 1.36 24.62
N GLU A 236 -21.14 0.23 24.27
CA GLU A 236 -19.72 -0.02 24.49
C GLU A 236 -18.82 0.91 23.67
N CYS A 237 -19.18 1.19 22.42
CA CYS A 237 -18.46 2.17 21.59
C CYS A 237 -18.42 3.56 22.25
N ARG A 238 -19.51 4.00 22.89
CA ARG A 238 -19.55 5.27 23.63
C ARG A 238 -18.54 5.26 24.79
N THR A 239 -18.55 4.21 25.62
CA THR A 239 -17.61 4.07 26.74
C THR A 239 -16.16 4.08 26.28
N LEU A 240 -15.84 3.35 25.21
CA LEU A 240 -14.50 3.33 24.63
C LEU A 240 -14.08 4.70 24.09
N THR A 241 -15.00 5.42 23.45
CA THR A 241 -14.74 6.76 22.90
C THR A 241 -14.52 7.79 24.01
N GLU A 242 -15.24 7.70 25.12
CA GLU A 242 -14.99 8.51 26.32
C GLU A 242 -13.59 8.29 26.88
N ARG A 243 -13.15 7.03 26.94
CA ARG A 243 -11.77 6.72 27.35
C ARG A 243 -10.75 7.28 26.38
N LEU A 244 -10.98 7.17 25.07
CA LEU A 244 -10.12 7.73 24.02
C LEU A 244 -9.93 9.25 24.15
N ILE A 245 -10.98 10.00 24.51
CA ILE A 245 -10.89 11.44 24.79
C ILE A 245 -9.90 11.73 25.93
N GLN A 246 -9.89 10.89 26.97
CA GLN A 246 -8.99 11.07 28.12
C GLN A 246 -7.53 10.77 27.79
N ILE A 247 -7.26 9.74 26.99
CA ILE A 247 -5.89 9.25 26.73
C ILE A 247 -5.24 9.86 25.47
N ASP A 248 -6.01 10.40 24.52
CA ASP A 248 -5.50 11.09 23.32
C ASP A 248 -6.19 12.48 23.15
N PRO A 249 -5.94 13.43 24.06
CA PRO A 249 -6.63 14.72 24.08
C PRO A 249 -6.39 15.55 22.82
N MET A 250 -5.27 15.34 22.11
CA MET A 250 -4.98 16.00 20.83
C MET A 250 -6.02 15.67 19.74
N ARG A 251 -6.74 14.56 19.87
CA ARG A 251 -7.79 14.12 18.93
C ARG A 251 -9.18 14.13 19.56
N GLN A 252 -9.39 14.82 20.69
CA GLN A 252 -10.67 14.86 21.39
C GLN A 252 -11.86 15.18 20.48
N GLN A 253 -11.70 16.14 19.56
CA GLN A 253 -12.79 16.56 18.67
C GLN A 253 -13.17 15.43 17.70
N MET A 254 -12.18 14.70 17.16
CA MET A 254 -12.43 13.54 16.30
C MET A 254 -13.25 12.46 17.02
N TYR A 255 -12.96 12.22 18.30
CA TYR A 255 -13.71 11.26 19.12
C TYR A 255 -15.12 11.77 19.48
N GLN A 256 -15.27 13.07 19.74
CA GLN A 256 -16.58 13.69 19.96
C GLN A 256 -17.46 13.59 18.70
N ASP A 257 -16.90 13.90 17.54
CA ASP A 257 -17.59 13.76 16.25
C ASP A 257 -18.00 12.30 15.99
N GLN A 258 -17.10 11.35 16.29
CA GLN A 258 -17.39 9.92 16.20
C GLN A 258 -18.54 9.51 17.12
N ARG A 259 -18.58 10.03 18.36
CA ARG A 259 -19.67 9.77 19.31
C ARG A 259 -21.00 10.33 18.83
N SER A 260 -21.01 11.57 18.34
CA SER A 260 -22.23 12.19 17.78
C SER A 260 -22.78 11.38 16.61
N ALA A 261 -21.92 10.83 15.74
CA ALA A 261 -22.36 9.96 14.65
C ALA A 261 -23.09 8.69 15.15
N LEU A 262 -22.59 8.06 16.22
CA LEU A 262 -23.23 6.87 16.83
C LEU A 262 -24.63 7.18 17.41
N ASP A 263 -24.86 8.42 17.85
CA ASP A 263 -26.17 8.85 18.39
C ASP A 263 -27.19 9.14 17.28
N HIS A 264 -26.73 9.62 16.13
CA HIS A 264 -27.59 9.84 14.95
C HIS A 264 -28.00 8.53 14.27
N GLU A 265 -27.19 7.47 14.34
CA GLU A 265 -27.56 6.13 13.83
C GLU A 265 -28.68 5.43 14.61
N ASN A 266 -29.05 5.96 15.78
CA ASN A 266 -30.19 5.51 16.58
C ASN A 266 -31.51 6.22 16.24
N HIS A 267 -31.49 7.27 15.42
CA HIS A 267 -32.70 7.96 14.97
C HIS A 267 -33.04 7.52 13.54
N PRO A 268 -34.22 6.94 13.27
CA PRO A 268 -34.63 6.67 11.90
C PRO A 268 -34.63 7.99 11.12
N ARG A 269 -33.99 8.00 9.94
CA ARG A 269 -34.02 9.16 9.05
C ARG A 269 -35.48 9.52 8.78
N ASN A 270 -35.88 10.73 9.16
CA ASN A 270 -37.16 11.29 8.75
C ASN A 270 -37.12 11.46 7.21
N PRO A 271 -37.99 10.77 6.44
CA PRO A 271 -37.97 10.84 4.97
C PRO A 271 -38.30 12.23 4.41
N HIS A 272 -38.68 13.21 5.25
CA HIS A 272 -39.12 14.53 4.83
C HIS A 272 -38.09 15.66 4.98
N ASN A 273 -36.81 15.39 5.24
CA ASN A 273 -35.80 16.46 5.32
C ASN A 273 -34.56 16.20 4.45
N PRO A 274 -34.58 16.62 3.16
CA PRO A 274 -33.45 16.49 2.26
C PRO A 274 -32.60 17.76 2.34
N SER A 275 -31.79 17.91 3.39
CA SER A 275 -30.70 18.89 3.33
C SER A 275 -29.50 18.35 4.11
N LEU A 276 -28.35 18.32 3.43
CA LEU A 276 -27.03 17.83 3.86
C LEU A 276 -26.75 16.37 3.48
N GLY A 277 -26.57 16.15 2.17
CA GLY A 277 -26.10 14.87 1.65
C GLY A 277 -25.86 14.87 0.15
N SER A 278 -24.94 15.69 -0.36
CA SER A 278 -24.45 15.53 -1.74
C SER A 278 -23.10 16.22 -1.93
N GLU A 279 -22.01 15.64 -1.40
CA GLU A 279 -20.66 15.88 -1.98
C GLU A 279 -19.58 14.87 -1.59
N ARG A 280 -19.93 13.62 -1.23
CA ARG A 280 -18.95 12.56 -0.98
C ARG A 280 -19.16 11.27 -1.77
N ALA A 281 -19.65 11.43 -3.01
CA ALA A 281 -19.80 10.35 -3.98
C ALA A 281 -19.13 10.72 -5.32
N LYS A 282 -17.87 11.17 -5.27
CA LYS A 282 -16.98 11.20 -6.44
C LYS A 282 -15.56 10.95 -5.95
N LEU A 283 -15.22 9.67 -5.81
CA LEU A 283 -13.87 9.08 -5.98
C LEU A 283 -13.99 7.59 -5.60
N GLY A 284 -14.14 6.73 -6.61
CA GLY A 284 -13.90 5.29 -6.47
C GLY A 284 -15.10 4.37 -6.25
N SER A 285 -16.23 4.60 -6.93
CA SER A 285 -17.25 3.57 -7.14
C SER A 285 -16.96 2.83 -8.44
N GLY A 286 -16.20 1.74 -8.37
CA GLY A 286 -16.20 0.71 -9.42
C GLY A 286 -17.33 -0.28 -9.13
N PRO A 287 -18.15 -0.66 -10.10
CA PRO A 287 -19.29 -1.55 -9.86
C PRO A 287 -18.82 -2.98 -9.57
N CYS A 288 -19.42 -3.59 -8.54
CA CYS A 288 -19.48 -5.04 -8.39
C CYS A 288 -20.34 -5.61 -9.52
N HIS A 289 -19.72 -6.02 -10.62
CA HIS A 289 -20.33 -6.97 -11.55
C HIS A 289 -19.60 -8.30 -11.41
N ARG A 290 -20.24 -9.22 -10.68
CA ARG A 290 -20.10 -10.66 -10.93
C ARG A 290 -20.96 -10.94 -12.16
N ASP A 291 -20.37 -10.94 -13.34
CA ASP A 291 -21.01 -11.52 -14.51
C ASP A 291 -20.31 -12.83 -14.83
N ASN A 292 -21.11 -13.90 -14.78
CA ASN A 292 -20.78 -15.23 -15.28
C ASN A 292 -20.36 -15.16 -16.76
N MET A 293 -19.13 -15.58 -17.05
CA MET A 293 -18.75 -16.53 -18.12
C MET A 293 -17.26 -16.83 -18.05
#